data_AF-A0A9W8AR69-F1
#
_entry.id   AF-A0A9W8AR69-F1
#
_cell.length_a   1.000
_cell.length_b   1.000
_cell.length_c   1.000
_cell.angle_alpha   90.00
_cell.angle_beta   90.00
_cell.angle_gamma   90.00
#
_symmetry.space_group_name_H-M   'P 1'
#
loop_
_entity.id
_entity.type
_entity.pdbx_description
1 polymer ?
#
loop_
_entity_poly.entity_id
_entity_poly.type
_entity_poly.pdbx_seq_one_letter_code
_entity_poly.pdbx_strand_id
1 'polypeptide(L)'
;MTLEDYYEGFPEEVTPRRSILELFETKPTLNVCAPMVRYSKLPFRTLVRQYNVDIVYTPMILADVFRRSDYSRECEFTTRPDETPLVVQF
;
A
#
# COMPACT_ATOMS: atom_id res chain seq x y z
N MET A 1 -1.79 30.87 6.05
CA MET A 1 -1.66 29.41 5.88
C MET A 1 -2.56 29.05 4.71
N THR A 2 -2.05 29.30 3.51
CA THR A 2 -2.78 29.03 2.26
C THR A 2 -2.76 27.53 2.01
N LEU A 3 -3.66 27.02 1.18
CA LEU A 3 -3.72 25.59 0.83
C LEU A 3 -2.41 25.11 0.17
N GLU A 4 -1.66 26.01 -0.44
CA GLU A 4 -0.35 25.74 -1.06
C GLU A 4 0.69 25.34 -0.01
N ASP A 5 0.71 25.99 1.16
CA ASP A 5 1.63 25.68 2.26
C ASP A 5 1.46 24.24 2.81
N TYR A 6 0.28 23.62 2.64
CA TYR A 6 0.01 22.26 3.11
C TYR A 6 0.63 21.18 2.22
N TYR A 7 0.88 21.49 0.95
CA TYR A 7 1.39 20.53 -0.04
C TYR A 7 2.89 20.62 -0.27
N GLU A 8 3.57 21.66 0.21
CA GLU A 8 5.04 21.81 0.06
C GLU A 8 5.87 20.78 0.85
N GLY A 9 5.26 20.04 1.78
CA GLY A 9 5.94 19.02 2.58
C GLY A 9 5.96 17.61 2.00
N PHE A 10 5.33 17.37 0.84
CA PHE A 10 5.29 16.03 0.24
C PHE A 10 6.51 15.81 -0.65
N PRO A 11 7.46 14.94 -0.29
CA PRO A 11 8.56 14.61 -1.17
C PRO A 11 7.98 14.03 -2.47
N GLU A 12 8.24 14.69 -3.60
CA GLU A 12 7.98 14.22 -4.96
C GLU A 12 8.91 13.05 -5.36
N GLU A 13 9.77 12.58 -4.45
CA GLU A 13 10.57 11.40 -4.68
C GLU A 13 9.68 10.16 -4.58
N VAL A 14 9.20 9.72 -5.75
CA VAL A 14 8.71 8.36 -5.97
C VAL A 14 9.83 7.43 -5.51
N THR A 15 9.65 6.79 -4.35
CA THR A 15 10.61 5.81 -3.87
C THR A 15 10.79 4.75 -4.97
N PRO A 16 12.04 4.45 -5.36
CA PRO A 16 12.27 3.51 -6.45
C PRO A 16 11.57 2.20 -6.14
N ARG A 17 10.86 1.63 -7.12
CA ARG A 17 10.19 0.34 -6.97
C ARG A 17 11.25 -0.70 -6.61
N ARG A 18 11.29 -1.11 -5.34
CA ARG A 18 12.16 -2.19 -4.87
C ARG A 18 11.41 -3.50 -4.92
N SER A 19 12.06 -4.54 -5.43
CA SER A 19 11.51 -5.88 -5.32
C SER A 19 11.53 -6.35 -3.87
N ILE A 20 10.61 -7.23 -3.50
CA ILE A 20 10.60 -7.82 -2.14
C ILE A 20 11.91 -8.57 -1.88
N LEU A 21 12.51 -9.19 -2.90
CA LEU A 21 13.79 -9.89 -2.79
C LEU A 21 14.94 -8.93 -2.46
N GLU A 22 15.03 -7.78 -3.15
CA GLU A 22 16.02 -6.73 -2.83
C GLU A 22 15.87 -6.23 -1.38
N LEU A 23 14.64 -6.13 -0.87
CA LEU A 23 14.44 -5.74 0.53
C LEU A 23 15.04 -6.76 1.50
N PHE A 24 14.85 -8.06 1.25
CA PHE A 24 15.45 -9.13 2.06
C PHE A 24 16.97 -9.18 1.95
N GLU A 25 17.55 -8.80 0.82
CA GLU A 25 19.01 -8.73 0.64
C GLU A 25 19.62 -7.51 1.34
N THR A 26 18.89 -6.38 1.40
CA THR A 26 19.41 -5.10 1.90
C THR A 26 19.20 -4.88 3.38
N LYS A 27 18.18 -5.51 3.99
CA LYS A 27 17.83 -5.30 5.41
C LYS A 27 17.81 -6.62 6.19
N PRO A 28 18.33 -6.64 7.43
CA PRO A 28 18.26 -7.83 8.29
C PRO A 28 16.84 -8.13 8.78
N THR A 29 15.99 -7.10 8.90
CA THR A 29 14.57 -7.22 9.28
C THR A 29 13.73 -6.27 8.46
N LEU A 30 12.51 -6.70 8.13
CA LEU A 30 11.54 -5.92 7.36
C LEU A 30 10.35 -5.53 8.21
N ASN A 31 9.94 -4.26 8.10
CA ASN A 31 8.72 -3.78 8.72
C ASN A 31 7.54 -4.05 7.80
N VAL A 32 6.63 -4.91 8.24
CA VAL A 32 5.48 -5.35 7.44
C VAL A 32 4.19 -4.85 8.08
N CYS A 33 3.39 -4.10 7.31
CA CYS A 33 2.02 -3.79 7.71
C CYS A 33 1.12 -4.99 7.39
N ALA A 34 0.61 -5.62 8.45
CA ALA A 34 -0.27 -6.78 8.34
C ALA A 34 -1.60 -6.44 7.62
N PRO A 35 -2.24 -7.43 7.00
CA PRO A 35 -3.57 -7.24 6.44
C PRO A 35 -4.60 -7.01 7.54
N MET A 36 -5.38 -5.93 7.39
CA MET A 36 -6.45 -5.57 8.30
C MET A 36 -7.73 -5.35 7.50
N VAL A 37 -8.75 -6.14 7.81
CA VAL A 37 -10.08 -6.04 7.18
C VAL A 37 -10.58 -4.60 7.31
N ARG A 38 -11.05 -4.02 6.20
CA ARG A 38 -11.49 -2.60 6.06
C ARG A 38 -10.42 -1.52 6.24
N TYR A 39 -9.36 -1.73 7.01
CA TYR A 39 -8.37 -0.69 7.32
C TYR A 39 -7.25 -0.59 6.29
N SER A 40 -6.68 -1.72 5.83
CA SER A 40 -5.53 -1.72 4.92
C SER A 40 -5.90 -1.33 3.48
N LYS A 41 -6.87 -0.42 3.27
CA LYS A 41 -7.22 0.19 1.99
C LYS A 41 -6.18 1.24 1.58
N LEU A 42 -6.26 1.69 0.32
CA LEU A 42 -5.29 2.57 -0.32
C LEU A 42 -4.84 3.76 0.54
N PRO A 43 -5.74 4.60 1.11
CA PRO A 43 -5.30 5.78 1.87
C PRO A 43 -4.44 5.42 3.10
N PHE A 44 -4.78 4.35 3.80
CA PHE A 44 -4.04 3.90 4.97
C PHE A 44 -2.66 3.37 4.57
N ARG A 45 -2.57 2.57 3.50
CA ARG A 45 -1.30 2.03 3.00
C ARG A 45 -0.37 3.16 2.54
N THR A 46 -0.91 4.18 1.87
CA THR A 46 -0.15 5.38 1.49
C THR A 46 0.41 6.10 2.72
N LEU A 47 -0.38 6.25 3.77
CA LEU A 47 0.06 6.89 5.01
C LEU A 47 1.16 6.09 5.71
N VAL A 48 0.94 4.80 5.99
CA VAL A 48 1.90 3.99 6.77
C VAL A 48 3.26 3.81 6.07
N ARG A 49 3.30 3.89 4.74
CA ARG A 49 4.57 3.89 3.99
C ARG A 49 5.49 5.05 4.35
N GLN A 50 4.94 6.17 4.83
CA GLN A 50 5.72 7.31 5.31
C GLN A 50 6.35 7.05 6.69
N TYR A 51 5.94 5.97 7.38
CA TYR A 51 6.37 5.61 8.74
C TYR A 51 7.24 4.35 8.76
N ASN A 52 8.26 4.27 7.89
CA ASN A 52 9.27 3.20 7.86
C ASN A 52 8.68 1.78 7.70
N VAL A 53 7.60 1.66 6.93
CA VAL A 53 7.03 0.37 6.52
C VAL A 53 7.58 -0.04 5.16
N ASP A 54 8.18 -1.23 5.10
CA ASP A 54 8.82 -1.77 3.90
C ASP A 54 7.78 -2.45 2.99
N ILE A 55 6.89 -3.26 3.58
CA ILE A 55 5.88 -4.04 2.85
C ILE A 55 4.50 -3.73 3.42
N VAL A 56 3.53 -3.51 2.54
CA VAL A 56 2.11 -3.33 2.90
C VAL A 56 1.26 -4.42 2.27
N TYR A 57 0.18 -4.78 2.96
CA TYR A 57 -0.82 -5.73 2.48
C TYR A 57 -2.13 -5.02 2.15
N THR A 58 -2.90 -5.57 1.20
CA THR A 58 -4.32 -5.25 1.05
C THR A 58 -5.12 -5.76 2.26
N PRO A 59 -6.40 -5.35 2.44
CA PRO A 59 -7.31 -6.11 3.29
C PRO A 59 -7.44 -7.55 2.74
N MET A 60 -7.93 -8.47 3.57
CA MET A 60 -8.31 -9.81 3.10
C MET A 60 -9.50 -9.68 2.14
N ILE A 61 -9.28 -10.00 0.87
CA ILE A 61 -10.29 -9.90 -0.20
C ILE A 61 -10.95 -11.26 -0.38
N LEU A 62 -12.28 -11.34 -0.26
CA LEU A 62 -12.98 -12.60 -0.51
C LEU A 62 -12.96 -12.95 -2.01
N ALA A 63 -12.10 -13.90 -2.39
CA ALA A 63 -11.84 -14.27 -3.78
C ALA A 63 -13.12 -14.59 -4.60
N ASP A 64 -14.08 -15.28 -3.98
CA ASP A 64 -15.31 -15.68 -4.68
C ASP A 64 -16.19 -14.48 -5.05
N VAL A 65 -16.25 -13.46 -4.18
CA VAL A 65 -17.02 -12.23 -4.45
C VAL A 65 -16.25 -11.33 -5.40
N PHE A 66 -14.93 -11.22 -5.23
CA PHE A 66 -14.06 -10.43 -6.10
C PHE A 66 -14.10 -10.90 -7.56
N ARG A 67 -14.17 -12.21 -7.82
CA ARG A 67 -14.31 -12.76 -9.17
C ARG A 67 -15.67 -12.43 -9.79
N ARG A 68 -16.75 -12.46 -9.00
CA ARG A 68 -18.13 -12.40 -9.50
C ARG A 68 -18.70 -10.99 -9.69
N SER A 69 -18.15 -9.98 -9.02
CA SER A 69 -18.75 -8.64 -8.96
C SER A 69 -17.75 -7.53 -9.28
N ASP A 70 -18.06 -6.71 -10.28
CA ASP A 70 -17.30 -5.48 -10.59
C ASP A 70 -17.29 -4.52 -9.40
N TYR A 71 -18.46 -4.32 -8.78
CA TYR A 71 -18.59 -3.50 -7.58
C TYR A 71 -17.66 -3.98 -6.46
N SER A 72 -17.52 -5.31 -6.28
CA SER A 72 -16.59 -5.84 -5.28
C SER A 72 -15.14 -5.55 -5.65
N ARG A 73 -14.75 -5.58 -6.92
CA ARG A 73 -13.39 -5.26 -7.35
C ARG A 73 -13.05 -3.81 -7.01
N GLU A 74 -13.96 -2.90 -7.35
CA GLU A 74 -13.80 -1.46 -7.09
C GLU A 74 -13.78 -1.14 -5.58
N CYS A 75 -14.59 -1.83 -4.78
CA CYS A 75 -14.68 -1.58 -3.34
C CYS A 75 -13.52 -2.17 -2.53
N GLU A 76 -13.05 -3.37 -2.91
CA GLU A 76 -12.06 -4.13 -2.15
C GLU A 76 -10.62 -3.85 -2.60
N PHE A 77 -10.41 -3.50 -3.87
CA PHE A 77 -9.08 -3.33 -4.43
C PHE A 77 -8.93 -2.05 -5.25
N THR A 78 -8.10 -1.16 -4.72
CA THR A 78 -7.62 0.05 -5.41
C THR A 78 -6.13 0.16 -5.17
N THR A 79 -5.37 0.57 -6.20
CA THR A 79 -3.91 0.69 -6.14
C THR A 79 -3.42 1.94 -6.85
N ARG A 80 -2.22 2.40 -6.50
CA ARG A 80 -1.48 3.43 -7.25
C ARG A 80 -0.20 2.87 -7.90
N PRO A 81 0.33 3.51 -8.96
CA PRO A 81 1.56 3.06 -9.63
C PRO A 81 2.80 3.02 -8.71
N ASP A 82 2.85 3.84 -7.68
CA ASP A 82 3.97 3.99 -6.74
C ASP A 82 3.88 3.04 -5.53
N GLU A 83 2.87 2.17 -5.47
CA GLU A 83 2.58 1.38 -4.28
C GLU A 83 3.45 0.11 -4.11
N THR A 84 4.61 0.05 -4.75
CA THR A 84 5.49 -1.13 -4.73
C THR A 84 6.44 -1.09 -3.54
N PRO A 85 6.61 -2.17 -2.76
CA PRO A 85 5.98 -3.50 -2.91
C PRO A 85 4.66 -3.67 -2.13
N LEU A 86 3.59 -4.06 -2.82
CA LEU A 86 2.26 -4.36 -2.26
C LEU A 86 1.99 -5.87 -2.37
N VAL A 87 1.53 -6.49 -1.30
CA VAL A 87 1.07 -7.89 -1.29
C VAL A 87 -0.45 -7.93 -1.25
N VAL A 88 -1.06 -8.71 -2.15
CA VAL A 88 -2.51 -8.92 -2.19
C VAL A 88 -2.86 -10.18 -1.42
N GLN A 89 -3.82 -10.08 -0.50
CA GLN A 89 -4.36 -11.22 0.25
C GLN A 89 -5.76 -11.57 -0.25
N PHE A 90 -5.95 -12.85 -0.62
CA PHE A 90 -7.24 -13.44 -1.01
C PHE A 90 -7.68 -14.54 -0.03
#